data_AF-A0A7S4PMK4-F1
#
_entry.id   AF-A0A7S4PMK4-F1
#
_cell.length_a   1.000
_cell.length_b   1.000
_cell.length_c   1.000
_cell.angle_alpha   90.00
_cell.angle_beta   90.00
_cell.angle_gamma   90.00
#
_symmetry.space_group_name_H-M   'P 1'
#
loop_
_entity.id
_entity.type
_entity.pdbx_description
1 polymer ?
#
loop_
_entity_poly.entity_id
_entity_poly.type
_entity_poly.pdbx_seq_one_letter_code
_entity_poly.pdbx_strand_id
1 'polypeptide(L)'
;MTGCHCLVATTLMGLVLATATKTWRAKPFVENGVIVFAQKIREEPQQVLHYLHGSSACSMQGDFEGAAWFLIQGLKTLKEDSVSSDLLFSLGVLLLRIGNFSQGQEIFDRGLYKLIGSSYDCSDAARILEMMALMLEEEGEFEQASRCYAAAHRCIWRANQKPFRLHRISFLIRMNRLEEAENLFSLIVHRQPGSQLHLQNPVRQKTWKFGDDYGCADCLHAYMKVWNKSLEGVMSNSTVFHTREQKTYKKSREDLLERIRSLQNPRDCQAARMIVMRMEHDEMGFAASFHMVVVALSFAMQVNRTLVMEENDSWWLVDGEVCKEKSFLCYFNSIGRCRWRGTKESTREGGDGKNVSLAQMMRDERRVLVLDWKAQQKVLLHYRVRHYVPEEFKERGLLWFRSSLAGFLFRPNDFVQSHIRDHLSLLTREARSAEESVLSVHIRRGDKFTESPTVSDEVYKNIIRGLAEKKKVQHMIVESDDPVVFAKAVEWSKEFKINLLRFDTSNTTFHSGTNSKLSLQTHQINITEYATSAISLVARLALGNIFLGSFSSNVFRLAYEIAFSEENIKFSPCSLDVLWYASP
;
A
#
# COMPACT_ATOMS: atom_id res chain seq x y z
N MET A 1 9.78 17.86 -50.12
CA MET A 1 10.70 17.71 -48.97
C MET A 1 10.36 18.63 -47.78
N THR A 2 9.62 19.74 -47.97
CA THR A 2 9.22 20.67 -46.90
C THR A 2 8.16 20.14 -45.92
N GLY A 3 7.34 19.17 -46.32
CA GLY A 3 6.30 18.58 -45.46
C GLY A 3 6.79 17.66 -44.34
N CYS A 4 7.97 17.03 -44.46
CA CYS A 4 8.52 16.19 -43.39
C CYS A 4 9.09 17.01 -42.22
N HIS A 5 9.64 18.19 -42.48
CA HIS A 5 10.28 19.01 -41.44
C HIS A 5 9.26 19.66 -40.49
N CYS A 6 8.08 20.06 -40.98
CA CYS A 6 7.00 20.52 -40.10
C CYS A 6 6.49 19.42 -39.16
N LEU A 7 6.41 18.18 -39.64
CA LEU A 7 5.87 17.04 -38.89
C LEU A 7 6.81 16.51 -37.80
N VAL A 8 8.11 16.48 -38.09
CA VAL A 8 9.15 16.16 -37.11
C VAL A 8 9.18 17.24 -36.02
N ALA A 9 8.99 18.52 -36.38
CA ALA A 9 8.90 19.61 -35.41
C ALA A 9 7.67 19.50 -34.49
N THR A 10 6.49 19.11 -34.98
CA THR A 10 5.28 18.94 -34.15
C THR A 10 5.44 17.78 -33.16
N THR A 11 6.08 16.69 -33.59
CA THR A 11 6.32 15.50 -32.75
C THR A 11 7.42 15.75 -31.72
N LEU A 12 8.51 16.42 -32.11
CA LEU A 12 9.54 16.90 -31.18
C LEU A 12 9.00 17.91 -30.19
N MET A 13 8.06 18.78 -30.59
CA MET A 13 7.40 19.71 -29.69
C MET A 13 6.48 18.98 -28.70
N GLY A 14 5.78 17.92 -29.14
CA GLY A 14 5.08 16.99 -28.25
C GLY A 14 6.00 16.25 -27.27
N LEU A 15 7.17 15.81 -27.73
CA LEU A 15 8.23 15.16 -26.93
C LEU A 15 8.89 16.12 -25.94
N VAL A 16 9.16 17.35 -26.34
CA VAL A 16 9.65 18.44 -25.48
C VAL A 16 8.58 18.81 -24.45
N LEU A 17 7.30 18.85 -24.82
CA LEU A 17 6.21 19.08 -23.87
C LEU A 17 5.98 17.89 -22.92
N ALA A 18 6.22 16.65 -23.37
CA ALA A 18 6.12 15.43 -22.57
C ALA A 18 7.32 15.28 -21.60
N THR A 19 8.54 15.60 -22.04
CA THR A 19 9.75 15.60 -21.20
C THR A 19 9.84 16.84 -20.30
N ALA A 20 9.23 17.97 -20.69
CA ALA A 20 9.14 19.20 -19.89
C ALA A 20 7.87 19.30 -19.03
N THR A 21 7.32 18.18 -18.54
CA THR A 21 6.26 18.11 -17.50
C THR A 21 4.86 18.65 -17.89
N LYS A 22 4.51 18.81 -19.18
CA LYS A 22 3.21 19.37 -19.62
C LYS A 22 2.44 18.46 -20.59
N THR A 23 2.04 17.28 -20.12
CA THR A 23 1.47 16.18 -20.93
C THR A 23 0.06 16.42 -21.49
N TRP A 24 -0.83 17.14 -20.83
CA TRP A 24 -2.22 17.32 -21.32
C TRP A 24 -2.33 18.23 -22.56
N ARG A 25 -1.41 19.20 -22.72
CA ARG A 25 -1.32 20.02 -23.95
C ARG A 25 -0.70 19.26 -25.12
N ALA A 26 -0.03 18.14 -24.87
CA ALA A 26 0.56 17.30 -25.91
C ALA A 26 -0.48 16.37 -26.56
N LYS A 27 -1.66 16.18 -25.96
CA LYS A 27 -2.69 15.23 -26.43
C LYS A 27 -3.03 15.35 -27.92
N PRO A 28 -3.45 16.52 -28.45
CA PRO A 28 -3.77 16.64 -29.88
C PRO A 28 -2.54 16.48 -30.77
N PHE A 29 -1.34 16.77 -30.26
CA PHE A 29 -0.09 16.69 -31.02
C PHE A 29 0.48 15.28 -31.04
N VAL A 30 0.28 14.50 -29.99
CA VAL A 30 0.66 13.08 -29.91
C VAL A 30 -0.36 12.23 -30.66
N GLU A 31 -1.67 12.49 -30.50
CA GLU A 31 -2.71 11.79 -31.26
C GLU A 31 -2.60 12.07 -32.77
N ASN A 32 -2.51 13.35 -33.18
CA ASN A 32 -2.30 13.67 -34.59
C ASN A 32 -0.90 13.28 -35.08
N GLY A 33 0.11 13.39 -34.23
CA GLY A 33 1.48 12.96 -34.54
C GLY A 33 1.54 11.47 -34.84
N VAL A 34 0.93 10.63 -33.99
CA VAL A 34 0.93 9.17 -34.14
C VAL A 34 0.01 8.70 -35.27
N ILE A 35 -1.17 9.31 -35.45
CA ILE A 35 -2.08 8.97 -36.57
C ILE A 35 -1.45 9.34 -37.92
N VAL A 36 -0.84 10.51 -38.04
CA VAL A 36 -0.22 10.96 -39.31
C VAL A 36 1.14 10.28 -39.53
N PHE A 37 1.90 9.97 -38.49
CA PHE A 37 3.11 9.16 -38.63
C PHE A 37 2.76 7.74 -39.06
N ALA A 38 1.79 7.06 -38.44
CA ALA A 38 1.38 5.69 -38.78
C ALA A 38 1.04 5.49 -40.27
N GLN A 39 0.63 6.57 -40.96
CA GLN A 39 0.32 6.57 -42.40
C GLN A 39 1.54 6.72 -43.32
N LYS A 40 2.76 6.98 -42.79
CA LYS A 40 3.96 7.32 -43.58
C LYS A 40 5.26 6.60 -43.21
N ILE A 41 5.23 5.56 -42.40
CA ILE A 41 6.43 5.02 -41.73
C ILE A 41 7.33 4.16 -42.63
N ARG A 42 8.65 4.45 -42.59
CA ARG A 42 9.75 3.52 -42.92
C ARG A 42 10.47 3.09 -41.65
N GLU A 43 10.97 1.86 -41.61
CA GLU A 43 11.56 1.11 -40.49
C GLU A 43 12.70 1.83 -39.71
N GLU A 44 12.42 2.49 -38.58
CA GLU A 44 13.48 2.98 -37.67
C GLU A 44 13.20 2.72 -36.17
N PRO A 45 14.22 2.37 -35.35
CA PRO A 45 14.06 1.93 -33.94
C PRO A 45 13.41 2.95 -32.98
N GLN A 46 13.44 4.24 -33.27
CA GLN A 46 12.82 5.29 -32.42
C GLN A 46 11.28 5.19 -32.39
N GLN A 47 10.68 4.41 -33.29
CA GLN A 47 9.22 4.24 -33.45
C GLN A 47 8.57 3.48 -32.29
N VAL A 48 9.30 2.55 -31.68
CA VAL A 48 8.80 1.68 -30.61
C VAL A 48 8.46 2.49 -29.35
N LEU A 49 9.25 3.52 -29.07
CA LEU A 49 9.05 4.40 -27.91
C LEU A 49 7.71 5.14 -27.98
N HIS A 50 7.28 5.51 -29.18
CA HIS A 50 5.99 6.19 -29.39
C HIS A 50 4.80 5.26 -29.09
N TYR A 51 4.87 4.00 -29.52
CA TYR A 51 3.84 3.01 -29.21
C TYR A 51 3.80 2.68 -27.72
N LEU A 52 4.96 2.57 -27.06
CA LEU A 52 5.04 2.38 -25.61
C LEU A 52 4.42 3.55 -24.83
N HIS A 53 4.74 4.79 -25.22
CA HIS A 53 4.17 5.97 -24.59
C HIS A 53 2.66 6.11 -24.83
N GLY A 54 2.20 5.81 -26.05
CA GLY A 54 0.77 5.77 -26.37
C GLY A 54 0.02 4.74 -25.53
N SER A 55 0.60 3.54 -25.38
CA SER A 55 0.04 2.48 -24.54
C SER A 55 -0.04 2.89 -23.06
N SER A 56 1.02 3.49 -22.53
CA SER A 56 1.03 3.98 -21.15
C SER A 56 -0.02 5.08 -20.94
N ALA A 57 -0.17 6.02 -21.88
CA ALA A 57 -1.14 7.09 -21.78
C ALA A 57 -2.59 6.58 -21.77
N CYS A 58 -2.93 5.62 -22.65
CA CYS A 58 -4.25 4.97 -22.66
C CYS A 58 -4.49 4.15 -21.37
N SER A 59 -3.49 3.38 -20.91
CA SER A 59 -3.59 2.59 -19.67
C SER A 59 -3.88 3.47 -18.45
N MET A 60 -3.25 4.64 -18.37
CA MET A 60 -3.47 5.61 -17.29
C MET A 60 -4.87 6.21 -17.30
N GLN A 61 -5.59 6.17 -18.42
CA GLN A 61 -6.96 6.65 -18.56
C GLN A 61 -8.00 5.53 -18.39
N GLY A 62 -7.56 4.29 -18.15
CA GLY A 62 -8.43 3.12 -18.12
C GLY A 62 -8.87 2.62 -19.52
N ASP A 63 -8.34 3.20 -20.59
CA ASP A 63 -8.56 2.74 -21.97
C ASP A 63 -7.61 1.58 -22.31
N PHE A 64 -7.94 0.39 -21.81
CA PHE A 64 -7.11 -0.79 -22.00
C PHE A 64 -7.12 -1.31 -23.46
N GLU A 65 -8.20 -1.09 -24.20
CA GLU A 65 -8.29 -1.46 -25.63
C GLU A 65 -7.34 -0.60 -26.46
N GLY A 66 -7.35 0.72 -26.27
CA GLY A 66 -6.41 1.64 -26.91
C GLY A 66 -4.97 1.34 -26.51
N ALA A 67 -4.73 1.01 -25.23
CA ALA A 67 -3.41 0.64 -24.76
C ALA A 67 -2.87 -0.64 -25.41
N ALA A 68 -3.71 -1.67 -25.53
CA ALA A 68 -3.37 -2.92 -26.21
C ALA A 68 -3.13 -2.68 -27.70
N TRP A 69 -3.97 -1.86 -28.35
CA TRP A 69 -3.82 -1.50 -29.75
C TRP A 69 -2.45 -0.88 -30.03
N PHE A 70 -2.00 0.08 -29.22
CA PHE A 70 -0.69 0.71 -29.39
C PHE A 70 0.46 -0.32 -29.29
N LEU A 71 0.44 -1.23 -28.32
CA LEU A 71 1.47 -2.26 -28.22
C LEU A 71 1.44 -3.24 -29.39
N ILE A 72 0.25 -3.62 -29.88
CA ILE A 72 0.09 -4.49 -31.06
C ILE A 72 0.72 -3.82 -32.30
N GLN A 73 0.49 -2.52 -32.50
CA GLN A 73 1.14 -1.79 -33.59
C GLN A 73 2.65 -1.67 -33.40
N GLY A 74 3.11 -1.44 -32.16
CA GLY A 74 4.53 -1.47 -31.82
C GLY A 74 5.18 -2.82 -32.14
N LEU A 75 4.51 -3.92 -31.83
CA LEU A 75 5.00 -5.26 -32.16
C LEU A 75 5.10 -5.53 -33.67
N LYS A 76 4.16 -5.01 -34.47
CA LYS A 76 4.20 -5.15 -35.94
C LYS A 76 5.38 -4.42 -36.59
N THR A 77 5.91 -3.39 -35.94
CA THR A 77 7.05 -2.61 -36.46
C THR A 77 8.41 -3.18 -36.02
N LEU A 78 8.42 -4.08 -35.03
CA LEU A 78 9.61 -4.74 -34.54
C LEU A 78 9.93 -5.99 -35.34
N LYS A 79 11.23 -6.20 -35.65
CA LYS A 79 11.71 -7.54 -36.04
C LYS A 79 11.53 -8.47 -34.85
N GLU A 80 11.21 -9.74 -35.11
CA GLU A 80 10.89 -10.70 -34.04
C GLU A 80 12.02 -10.78 -32.99
N ASP A 81 13.29 -10.74 -33.39
CA ASP A 81 14.44 -10.77 -32.48
C ASP A 81 14.51 -9.55 -31.54
N SER A 82 13.98 -8.40 -31.96
CA SER A 82 13.99 -7.15 -31.21
C SER A 82 12.83 -7.01 -30.21
N VAL A 83 11.85 -7.91 -30.24
CA VAL A 83 10.72 -7.90 -29.29
C VAL A 83 11.21 -8.36 -27.90
N SER A 84 11.07 -7.52 -26.88
CA SER A 84 11.44 -7.89 -25.51
C SER A 84 10.35 -8.71 -24.81
N SER A 85 10.75 -9.53 -23.83
CA SER A 85 9.83 -10.26 -22.94
C SER A 85 8.92 -9.31 -22.14
N ASP A 86 9.43 -8.14 -21.73
CA ASP A 86 8.66 -7.11 -21.01
C ASP A 86 7.53 -6.52 -21.85
N LEU A 87 7.78 -6.28 -23.14
CA LEU A 87 6.76 -5.78 -24.06
C LEU A 87 5.64 -6.81 -24.24
N LEU A 88 6.01 -8.09 -24.43
CA LEU A 88 5.06 -9.20 -24.52
C LEU A 88 4.29 -9.37 -23.22
N PHE A 89 4.96 -9.30 -22.06
CA PHE A 89 4.30 -9.37 -20.75
C PHE A 89 3.27 -8.24 -20.58
N SER A 90 3.65 -7.00 -20.92
CA SER A 90 2.77 -5.83 -20.80
C SER A 90 1.53 -5.96 -21.70
N LEU A 91 1.71 -6.41 -22.95
CA LEU A 91 0.59 -6.67 -23.84
C LEU A 91 -0.29 -7.82 -23.34
N GLY A 92 0.30 -8.91 -22.86
CA GLY A 92 -0.43 -10.03 -22.28
C GLY A 92 -1.35 -9.56 -21.16
N VAL A 93 -0.83 -8.77 -20.20
CA VAL A 93 -1.62 -8.19 -19.11
C VAL A 93 -2.75 -7.29 -19.61
N LEU A 94 -2.53 -6.48 -20.65
CA LEU A 94 -3.58 -5.64 -21.23
C LEU A 94 -4.66 -6.46 -21.92
N LEU A 95 -4.29 -7.51 -22.66
CA LEU A 95 -5.23 -8.42 -23.33
C LEU A 95 -6.11 -9.17 -22.31
N LEU A 96 -5.55 -9.57 -21.16
CA LEU A 96 -6.34 -10.09 -20.04
C LEU A 96 -7.41 -9.10 -19.57
N ARG A 97 -7.01 -7.84 -19.38
CA ARG A 97 -7.90 -6.80 -18.83
C ARG A 97 -9.09 -6.49 -19.73
N ILE A 98 -8.94 -6.64 -21.04
CA ILE A 98 -10.03 -6.47 -22.01
C ILE A 98 -10.83 -7.77 -22.24
N GLY A 99 -10.53 -8.84 -21.51
CA GLY A 99 -11.21 -10.14 -21.64
C GLY A 99 -10.81 -10.95 -22.88
N ASN A 100 -9.70 -10.60 -23.54
CA ASN A 100 -9.18 -11.33 -24.70
C ASN A 100 -8.14 -12.36 -24.26
N PHE A 101 -8.59 -13.34 -23.51
CA PHE A 101 -7.76 -14.33 -22.83
C PHE A 101 -6.95 -15.20 -23.80
N SER A 102 -7.57 -15.71 -24.87
CA SER A 102 -6.88 -16.54 -25.87
C SER A 102 -5.68 -15.84 -26.50
N GLN A 103 -5.83 -14.56 -26.88
CA GLN A 103 -4.71 -13.79 -27.42
C GLN A 103 -3.68 -13.44 -26.33
N GLY A 104 -4.14 -13.16 -25.11
CA GLY A 104 -3.26 -12.95 -23.94
C GLY A 104 -2.37 -14.16 -23.68
N GLN A 105 -2.93 -15.36 -23.73
CA GLN A 105 -2.20 -16.63 -23.58
C GLN A 105 -1.12 -16.79 -24.65
N GLU A 106 -1.46 -16.59 -25.93
CA GLU A 106 -0.51 -16.69 -27.04
C GLU A 106 0.68 -15.72 -26.84
N ILE A 107 0.39 -14.48 -26.40
CA ILE A 107 1.42 -13.47 -26.13
C ILE A 107 2.31 -13.87 -24.95
N PHE A 108 1.75 -14.43 -23.88
CA PHE A 108 2.55 -14.94 -22.77
C PHE A 108 3.41 -16.14 -23.16
N ASP A 109 2.87 -17.08 -23.95
CA ASP A 109 3.63 -18.22 -24.47
C ASP A 109 4.81 -17.77 -25.33
N ARG A 110 4.60 -16.77 -26.19
CA ARG A 110 5.69 -16.12 -26.96
C ARG A 110 6.74 -15.49 -26.06
N GLY A 111 6.31 -14.78 -25.01
CA GLY A 111 7.20 -14.19 -24.02
C GLY A 111 8.03 -15.24 -23.29
N LEU A 112 7.41 -16.35 -22.91
CA LEU A 112 8.06 -17.47 -22.23
C LEU A 112 9.06 -18.17 -23.17
N TYR A 113 8.70 -18.39 -24.43
CA TYR A 113 9.59 -19.00 -25.43
C TYR A 113 10.87 -18.17 -25.64
N LYS A 114 10.76 -16.83 -25.69
CA LYS A 114 11.92 -15.93 -25.79
C LYS A 114 12.85 -16.01 -24.57
N LEU A 115 12.27 -16.10 -23.37
CA LEU A 115 13.05 -16.30 -22.15
C LEU A 115 13.72 -17.69 -22.13
N ILE A 116 13.11 -18.68 -22.79
CA ILE A 116 13.65 -20.04 -22.89
C ILE A 116 14.90 -20.13 -23.78
N GLY A 117 14.99 -19.29 -24.81
CA GLY A 117 16.11 -19.29 -25.77
C GLY A 117 17.30 -18.42 -25.38
N SER A 118 17.14 -17.46 -24.47
CA SER A 118 18.22 -16.60 -23.96
C SER A 118 18.77 -17.17 -22.65
N SER A 119 20.02 -16.86 -22.28
CA SER A 119 20.57 -17.28 -20.98
C SER A 119 19.74 -16.68 -19.83
N TYR A 120 18.77 -17.48 -19.37
CA TYR A 120 17.60 -17.12 -18.57
C TYR A 120 17.83 -16.13 -17.42
N ASP A 121 17.01 -15.09 -17.35
CA ASP A 121 16.55 -14.58 -16.05
C ASP A 121 15.27 -15.35 -15.65
N CYS A 122 15.42 -16.28 -14.70
CA CYS A 122 14.30 -17.07 -14.21
C CYS A 122 13.23 -16.21 -13.49
N SER A 123 13.52 -14.97 -13.10
CA SER A 123 12.55 -14.06 -12.49
C SER A 123 11.43 -13.67 -13.46
N ASP A 124 11.77 -13.29 -14.70
CA ASP A 124 10.79 -12.83 -15.68
C ASP A 124 9.88 -13.98 -16.14
N ALA A 125 10.44 -15.17 -16.29
CA ALA A 125 9.68 -16.37 -16.65
C ALA A 125 8.67 -16.71 -15.54
N ALA A 126 9.07 -16.58 -14.28
CA ALA A 126 8.16 -16.77 -13.15
C ALA A 126 7.01 -15.76 -13.16
N ARG A 127 7.29 -14.49 -13.45
CA ARG A 127 6.28 -13.43 -13.52
C ARG A 127 5.24 -13.71 -14.63
N ILE A 128 5.69 -14.12 -15.82
CA ILE A 128 4.80 -14.52 -16.93
C ILE A 128 3.93 -15.71 -16.52
N LEU A 129 4.55 -16.75 -15.96
CA LEU A 129 3.84 -17.97 -15.55
C LEU A 129 2.82 -17.71 -14.43
N GLU A 130 3.08 -16.79 -13.51
CA GLU A 130 2.09 -16.37 -12.51
C GLU A 130 0.89 -15.66 -13.14
N MET A 131 1.10 -14.76 -14.11
CA MET A 131 -0.01 -14.08 -14.79
C MET A 131 -0.83 -15.03 -15.65
N MET A 132 -0.18 -15.96 -16.37
CA MET A 132 -0.87 -17.03 -17.09
C MET A 132 -1.72 -17.88 -16.15
N ALA A 133 -1.21 -18.19 -14.96
CA ALA A 133 -1.96 -18.96 -13.99
C ALA A 133 -3.21 -18.24 -13.49
N LEU A 134 -3.13 -16.92 -13.26
CA LEU A 134 -4.28 -16.09 -12.89
C LEU A 134 -5.32 -16.04 -14.01
N MET A 135 -4.89 -15.89 -15.27
CA MET A 135 -5.77 -15.94 -16.44
C MET A 135 -6.52 -17.27 -16.54
N LEU A 136 -5.80 -18.38 -16.47
CA LEU A 136 -6.39 -19.72 -16.53
C LEU A 136 -7.34 -19.95 -15.35
N GLU A 137 -7.10 -19.34 -14.20
CA GLU A 137 -8.04 -19.36 -13.06
C GLU A 137 -9.33 -18.60 -13.37
N GLU A 138 -9.26 -17.43 -14.01
CA GLU A 138 -10.44 -16.65 -14.42
C GLU A 138 -11.29 -17.37 -15.48
N GLU A 139 -10.66 -18.14 -16.38
CA GLU A 139 -11.34 -18.97 -17.37
C GLU A 139 -11.89 -20.29 -16.80
N GLY A 140 -11.57 -20.64 -15.54
CA GLY A 140 -11.96 -21.91 -14.91
C GLY A 140 -11.07 -23.10 -15.27
N GLU A 141 -9.94 -22.87 -15.96
CA GLU A 141 -8.93 -23.85 -16.35
C GLU A 141 -7.95 -24.16 -15.20
N PHE A 142 -8.50 -24.59 -14.06
CA PHE A 142 -7.79 -24.70 -12.79
C PHE A 142 -6.59 -25.65 -12.79
N GLU A 143 -6.64 -26.73 -13.58
CA GLU A 143 -5.52 -27.67 -13.68
C GLU A 143 -4.32 -27.05 -14.39
N GLN A 144 -4.58 -26.30 -15.47
CA GLN A 144 -3.56 -25.60 -16.23
C GLN A 144 -2.97 -24.46 -15.40
N ALA A 145 -3.81 -23.71 -14.69
CA ALA A 145 -3.39 -22.68 -13.74
C ALA A 145 -2.42 -23.26 -12.68
N SER A 146 -2.77 -24.42 -12.11
CA SER A 146 -1.90 -25.11 -11.14
C SER A 146 -0.54 -25.50 -11.72
N ARG A 147 -0.49 -25.95 -12.99
CA ARG A 147 0.76 -26.26 -13.70
C ARG A 147 1.61 -25.01 -13.93
N CYS A 148 1.00 -23.89 -14.32
CA CYS A 148 1.68 -22.60 -14.48
C CYS A 148 2.26 -22.09 -13.17
N TYR A 149 1.50 -22.10 -12.07
CA TYR A 149 2.03 -21.77 -10.75
C TYR A 149 3.16 -22.70 -10.31
N ALA A 150 3.09 -24.00 -10.64
CA ALA A 150 4.16 -24.95 -10.37
C ALA A 150 5.43 -24.64 -11.16
N ALA A 151 5.28 -24.25 -12.42
CA ALA A 151 6.39 -23.85 -13.29
C ALA A 151 7.03 -22.55 -12.81
N ALA A 152 6.24 -21.53 -12.48
CA ALA A 152 6.72 -20.27 -11.91
C ALA A 152 7.57 -20.52 -10.67
N HIS A 153 7.09 -21.40 -9.78
CA HIS A 153 7.82 -21.81 -8.59
C HIS A 153 9.17 -22.46 -8.92
N ARG A 154 9.23 -23.35 -9.92
CA ARG A 154 10.49 -23.97 -10.34
C ARG A 154 11.49 -22.93 -10.87
N CYS A 155 11.01 -21.89 -11.56
CA CYS A 155 11.84 -20.79 -12.04
C CYS A 155 12.41 -19.99 -10.87
N ILE A 156 11.57 -19.53 -9.93
CA ILE A 156 12.01 -18.81 -8.72
C ILE A 156 13.04 -19.65 -7.93
N TRP A 157 12.78 -20.95 -7.79
CA TRP A 157 13.68 -21.88 -7.12
C TRP A 157 15.06 -21.94 -7.77
N ARG A 158 15.14 -22.05 -9.10
CA ARG A 158 16.40 -22.11 -9.85
C ARG A 158 17.18 -20.79 -9.81
N ALA A 159 16.47 -19.66 -9.77
CA ALA A 159 17.09 -18.34 -9.74
C ALA A 159 17.81 -18.02 -8.41
N ASN A 160 17.58 -18.83 -7.36
CA ASN A 160 17.97 -18.54 -5.98
C ASN A 160 17.51 -17.15 -5.50
N GLN A 161 16.46 -16.61 -6.14
CA GLN A 161 15.86 -15.34 -5.80
C GLN A 161 14.75 -15.55 -4.75
N LYS A 162 14.62 -14.61 -3.81
CA LYS A 162 13.52 -14.56 -2.84
C LYS A 162 12.69 -13.30 -3.14
N PRO A 163 11.43 -13.42 -3.59
CA PRO A 163 10.38 -13.93 -2.72
C PRO A 163 9.38 -14.90 -3.39
N PHE A 164 8.78 -15.75 -2.57
CA PHE A 164 7.66 -16.63 -2.92
C PHE A 164 6.34 -15.85 -2.76
N ARG A 165 5.48 -15.80 -3.78
CA ARG A 165 4.10 -15.31 -3.64
C ARG A 165 3.19 -16.50 -3.30
N LEU A 166 2.40 -16.39 -2.21
CA LEU A 166 1.47 -17.43 -1.73
C LEU A 166 0.30 -17.74 -2.68
N HIS A 167 0.26 -17.18 -3.89
CA HIS A 167 -0.88 -17.31 -4.81
C HIS A 167 -1.23 -18.76 -5.11
N ARG A 168 -0.25 -19.67 -5.25
CA ARG A 168 -0.51 -21.10 -5.43
C ARG A 168 -1.13 -21.76 -4.19
N ILE A 169 -0.73 -21.37 -2.98
CA ILE A 169 -1.30 -21.90 -1.73
C ILE A 169 -2.72 -21.37 -1.56
N SER A 170 -2.92 -20.05 -1.73
CA SER A 170 -4.27 -19.44 -1.72
C SER A 170 -5.19 -20.05 -2.78
N PHE A 171 -4.66 -20.36 -3.96
CA PHE A 171 -5.37 -21.06 -5.04
C PHE A 171 -5.80 -22.48 -4.62
N LEU A 172 -4.86 -23.30 -4.13
CA LEU A 172 -5.16 -24.66 -3.67
C LEU A 172 -6.17 -24.66 -2.52
N ILE A 173 -6.12 -23.67 -1.63
CA ILE A 173 -7.11 -23.45 -0.57
C ILE A 173 -8.49 -23.11 -1.16
N ARG A 174 -8.57 -22.17 -2.13
CA ARG A 174 -9.83 -21.82 -2.81
C ARG A 174 -10.47 -23.01 -3.53
N MET A 175 -9.65 -23.91 -4.06
CA MET A 175 -10.09 -25.15 -4.72
C MET A 175 -10.42 -26.29 -3.75
N ASN A 176 -10.41 -26.06 -2.43
CA ASN A 176 -10.59 -27.07 -1.38
C ASN A 176 -9.58 -28.24 -1.48
N ARG A 177 -8.41 -28.01 -2.08
CA ARG A 177 -7.30 -28.98 -2.18
C ARG A 177 -6.35 -28.78 -1.01
N LEU A 178 -6.89 -28.85 0.20
CA LEU A 178 -6.20 -28.49 1.44
C LEU A 178 -4.94 -29.34 1.68
N GLU A 179 -5.00 -30.64 1.39
CA GLU A 179 -3.84 -31.54 1.52
C GLU A 179 -2.69 -31.15 0.59
N GLU A 180 -2.99 -30.68 -0.62
CA GLU A 180 -1.96 -30.20 -1.55
C GLU A 180 -1.41 -28.84 -1.15
N ALA A 181 -2.25 -27.96 -0.64
CA ALA A 181 -1.82 -26.68 -0.07
C ALA A 181 -0.88 -26.94 1.12
N GLU A 182 -1.23 -27.89 2.00
CA GLU A 182 -0.44 -28.31 3.16
C GLU A 182 0.86 -29.01 2.75
N ASN A 183 0.83 -29.87 1.74
CA ASN A 183 2.04 -30.55 1.21
C ASN A 183 2.99 -29.55 0.56
N LEU A 184 2.47 -28.63 -0.26
CA LEU A 184 3.25 -27.56 -0.87
C LEU A 184 3.84 -26.63 0.20
N PHE A 185 3.04 -26.30 1.22
CA PHE A 185 3.47 -25.51 2.36
C PHE A 185 4.56 -26.24 3.17
N SER A 186 4.39 -27.52 3.44
CA SER A 186 5.36 -28.35 4.16
C SER A 186 6.69 -28.45 3.40
N LEU A 187 6.65 -28.56 2.08
CA LEU A 187 7.85 -28.50 1.22
C LEU A 187 8.59 -27.17 1.34
N ILE A 188 7.86 -26.05 1.46
CA ILE A 188 8.43 -24.71 1.64
C ILE A 188 9.03 -24.54 3.03
N VAL A 189 8.39 -25.10 4.06
CA VAL A 189 8.80 -24.95 5.47
C VAL A 189 9.87 -25.95 5.91
N HIS A 190 9.98 -27.12 5.27
CA HIS A 190 10.81 -28.25 5.74
C HIS A 190 12.06 -28.55 4.90
N ARG A 191 12.59 -27.63 4.08
CA ARG A 191 13.89 -27.87 3.43
C ARG A 191 15.01 -26.89 3.79
N GLN A 192 15.92 -27.40 4.62
CA GLN A 192 17.30 -27.69 4.19
C GLN A 192 17.65 -29.16 4.47
N PRO A 193 17.89 -30.01 3.45
CA PRO A 193 18.61 -31.27 3.62
C PRO A 193 19.97 -31.18 2.92
N GLY A 194 21.08 -31.30 3.66
CA GLY A 194 22.38 -31.54 3.04
C GLY A 194 23.66 -30.97 3.66
N SER A 195 23.65 -30.43 4.89
CA SER A 195 24.91 -30.11 5.59
C SER A 195 25.10 -31.01 6.81
N GLN A 196 25.81 -32.12 6.62
CA GLN A 196 26.60 -32.70 7.71
C GLN A 196 27.75 -31.73 8.00
N LEU A 197 27.54 -30.81 8.93
CA LEU A 197 28.60 -30.04 9.57
C LEU A 197 28.25 -29.98 11.06
N HIS A 198 29.19 -30.47 11.87
CA HIS A 198 29.13 -30.70 13.30
C HIS A 198 28.16 -29.79 14.07
N LEU A 199 27.19 -30.44 14.73
CA LEU A 199 26.26 -29.84 15.67
C LEU A 199 26.97 -29.40 16.95
N GLN A 200 27.20 -28.10 17.08
CA GLN A 200 27.20 -27.38 18.35
C GLN A 200 26.48 -26.04 18.19
N ASN A 201 25.15 -26.05 18.03
CA ASN A 201 24.26 -24.95 18.47
C ASN A 201 22.77 -25.31 18.31
N PRO A 202 21.93 -25.29 19.36
CA PRO A 202 20.51 -25.69 19.27
C PRO A 202 19.54 -24.51 19.00
N VAL A 203 19.96 -23.44 18.31
CA VAL A 203 19.08 -22.28 18.04
C VAL A 203 19.07 -21.92 16.55
N ARG A 204 18.30 -22.67 15.75
CA ARG A 204 17.80 -22.19 14.44
C ARG A 204 16.30 -22.50 14.35
N GLN A 205 15.49 -21.48 14.65
CA GLN A 205 14.03 -21.52 14.51
C GLN A 205 13.60 -21.54 13.04
N LYS A 206 12.49 -22.25 12.78
CA LYS A 206 11.82 -22.43 11.48
C LYS A 206 11.10 -21.13 11.07
N THR A 207 11.68 -20.36 10.15
CA THR A 207 11.09 -19.10 9.63
C THR A 207 10.72 -19.22 8.14
N TRP A 208 9.59 -18.65 7.73
CA TRP A 208 9.13 -18.49 6.33
C TRP A 208 9.04 -17.00 5.95
N LYS A 209 8.93 -16.69 4.65
CA LYS A 209 8.93 -15.32 4.07
C LYS A 209 7.67 -15.06 3.24
N PHE A 210 7.05 -13.88 3.41
CA PHE A 210 5.92 -13.37 2.61
C PHE A 210 6.20 -11.94 2.16
N GLY A 211 6.36 -11.69 0.86
CA GLY A 211 6.85 -10.38 0.41
C GLY A 211 8.18 -10.04 1.11
N ASP A 212 8.26 -8.92 1.82
CA ASP A 212 9.41 -8.52 2.65
C ASP A 212 9.30 -8.91 4.14
N ASP A 213 8.28 -9.69 4.54
CA ASP A 213 8.04 -10.10 5.92
C ASP A 213 8.54 -11.51 6.24
N TYR A 214 8.93 -11.72 7.50
CA TYR A 214 9.35 -13.02 8.05
C TYR A 214 8.37 -13.45 9.13
N GLY A 215 7.91 -14.71 9.10
CA GLY A 215 7.10 -15.32 10.16
C GLY A 215 7.69 -16.66 10.61
N CYS A 216 7.41 -17.12 11.84
CA CYS A 216 7.72 -18.50 12.23
C CYS A 216 6.57 -19.45 11.84
N ALA A 217 6.87 -20.75 11.68
CA ALA A 217 5.86 -21.75 11.34
C ALA A 217 4.68 -21.78 12.33
N ASP A 218 4.94 -21.50 13.61
CA ASP A 218 3.91 -21.44 14.66
C ASP A 218 2.97 -20.24 14.48
N CYS A 219 3.48 -19.09 14.03
CA CYS A 219 2.65 -17.93 13.68
C CYS A 219 1.74 -18.21 12.48
N LEU A 220 2.19 -19.03 11.52
CA LEU A 220 1.39 -19.38 10.33
C LEU A 220 0.38 -20.50 10.62
N HIS A 221 0.71 -21.43 11.51
CA HIS A 221 -0.24 -22.42 12.00
C HIS A 221 -1.31 -21.77 12.88
N ALA A 222 -0.91 -20.81 13.73
CA ALA A 222 -1.84 -19.93 14.43
C ALA A 222 -2.68 -19.10 13.44
N TYR A 223 -2.10 -18.60 12.34
CA TYR A 223 -2.79 -17.91 11.25
C TYR A 223 -3.84 -18.79 10.58
N MET A 224 -3.52 -20.04 10.19
CA MET A 224 -4.48 -20.94 9.54
C MET A 224 -5.63 -21.30 10.49
N LYS A 225 -5.31 -21.47 11.78
CA LYS A 225 -6.30 -21.76 12.82
C LYS A 225 -7.18 -20.55 13.14
N VAL A 226 -6.62 -19.33 13.15
CA VAL A 226 -7.35 -18.08 13.32
C VAL A 226 -8.15 -17.73 12.06
N TRP A 227 -7.65 -18.01 10.85
CA TRP A 227 -8.37 -17.79 9.60
C TRP A 227 -9.59 -18.71 9.50
N ASN A 228 -9.43 -20.01 9.79
CA ASN A 228 -10.58 -20.93 9.87
C ASN A 228 -11.55 -20.50 10.98
N LYS A 229 -11.05 -20.11 12.17
CA LYS A 229 -11.88 -19.54 13.23
C LYS A 229 -12.50 -18.19 12.89
N SER A 230 -11.92 -17.39 11.99
CA SER A 230 -12.45 -16.10 11.56
C SER A 230 -13.49 -16.28 10.47
N LEU A 231 -13.36 -17.27 9.58
CA LEU A 231 -14.43 -17.67 8.67
C LEU A 231 -15.64 -18.23 9.44
N GLU A 232 -15.39 -19.05 10.47
CA GLU A 232 -16.43 -19.55 11.39
C GLU A 232 -16.92 -18.46 12.36
N GLY A 233 -16.05 -17.54 12.77
CA GLY A 233 -16.29 -16.49 13.77
C GLY A 233 -17.01 -15.26 13.21
N VAL A 234 -16.77 -14.90 11.95
CA VAL A 234 -17.59 -13.95 11.18
C VAL A 234 -19.04 -14.42 11.09
N MET A 235 -19.29 -15.73 11.24
CA MET A 235 -20.60 -16.36 11.31
C MET A 235 -21.14 -16.55 12.74
N SER A 236 -20.36 -16.26 13.80
CA SER A 236 -20.79 -16.43 15.19
C SER A 236 -20.95 -15.10 15.93
N ASN A 237 -21.97 -14.99 16.78
CA ASN A 237 -22.30 -13.81 17.59
C ASN A 237 -21.37 -13.61 18.80
N SER A 238 -20.05 -13.77 18.64
CA SER A 238 -19.12 -13.59 19.76
C SER A 238 -18.88 -12.10 20.04
N THR A 239 -19.77 -11.46 20.80
CA THR A 239 -19.50 -10.18 21.46
C THR A 239 -18.52 -10.43 22.60
N VAL A 240 -17.23 -10.52 22.29
CA VAL A 240 -16.18 -10.84 23.26
C VAL A 240 -15.31 -9.63 23.48
N PHE A 241 -15.70 -8.82 24.46
CA PHE A 241 -14.79 -8.18 25.38
C PHE A 241 -15.46 -8.22 26.75
N HIS A 242 -15.07 -9.19 27.58
CA HIS A 242 -15.57 -9.23 28.96
C HIS A 242 -15.08 -7.98 29.70
N THR A 243 -15.89 -7.43 30.61
CA THR A 243 -15.59 -6.20 31.37
C THR A 243 -14.23 -6.24 32.09
N ARG A 244 -13.74 -7.43 32.46
CA ARG A 244 -12.40 -7.64 33.03
C ARG A 244 -11.29 -7.42 32.00
N GLU A 245 -11.46 -7.91 30.78
CA GLU A 245 -10.48 -7.74 29.69
C GLU A 245 -10.39 -6.27 29.25
N GLN A 246 -11.52 -5.55 29.22
CA GLN A 246 -11.56 -4.10 28.94
C GLN A 246 -10.78 -3.30 29.98
N LYS A 247 -10.97 -3.60 31.28
CA LYS A 247 -10.19 -2.93 32.35
C LYS A 247 -8.69 -3.16 32.19
N THR A 248 -8.28 -4.40 31.90
CA THR A 248 -6.87 -4.69 31.69
C THR A 248 -6.35 -4.01 30.43
N TYR A 249 -7.11 -4.01 29.34
CA TYR A 249 -6.77 -3.32 28.09
C TYR A 249 -6.49 -1.83 28.32
N LYS A 250 -7.46 -1.14 28.94
CA LYS A 250 -7.37 0.29 29.22
C LYS A 250 -6.14 0.61 30.07
N LYS A 251 -5.90 -0.18 31.13
CA LYS A 251 -4.71 -0.03 31.96
C LYS A 251 -3.41 -0.21 31.17
N SER A 252 -3.27 -1.30 30.39
CA SER A 252 -2.08 -1.51 29.57
C SER A 252 -1.85 -0.38 28.56
N ARG A 253 -2.92 0.18 28.00
CA ARG A 253 -2.85 1.33 27.09
C ARG A 253 -2.41 2.58 27.82
N GLU A 254 -2.97 2.87 28.99
CA GLU A 254 -2.56 3.99 29.84
C GLU A 254 -1.09 3.90 30.23
N ASP A 255 -0.62 2.72 30.65
CA ASP A 255 0.78 2.45 30.99
C ASP A 255 1.71 2.69 29.78
N LEU A 256 1.31 2.22 28.59
CA LEU A 256 2.03 2.47 27.34
C LEU A 256 2.07 3.97 26.98
N LEU A 257 0.93 4.65 27.05
CA LEU A 257 0.84 6.08 26.74
C LEU A 257 1.68 6.90 27.72
N GLU A 258 1.72 6.54 28.99
CA GLU A 258 2.57 7.19 29.97
C GLU A 258 4.06 6.98 29.69
N ARG A 259 4.45 5.76 29.29
CA ARG A 259 5.81 5.48 28.83
C ARG A 259 6.19 6.32 27.61
N ILE A 260 5.29 6.46 26.63
CA ILE A 260 5.51 7.31 25.46
C ILE A 260 5.64 8.78 25.90
N ARG A 261 4.75 9.29 26.75
CA ARG A 261 4.82 10.67 27.25
C ARG A 261 6.14 10.93 27.95
N SER A 262 6.59 10.04 28.84
CA SER A 262 7.87 10.16 29.53
C SER A 262 9.04 10.19 28.54
N LEU A 263 9.03 9.31 27.53
CA LEU A 263 10.07 9.24 26.50
C LEU A 263 10.12 10.50 25.62
N GLN A 264 8.95 11.05 25.28
CA GLN A 264 8.83 12.21 24.39
C GLN A 264 9.00 13.56 25.13
N ASN A 265 9.07 13.55 26.45
CA ASN A 265 9.12 14.74 27.29
C ASN A 265 10.26 14.70 28.32
N PRO A 266 11.52 14.47 27.90
CA PRO A 266 12.67 14.46 28.82
C PRO A 266 12.79 15.80 29.55
N ARG A 267 13.40 15.78 30.74
CA ARG A 267 13.60 16.99 31.56
C ARG A 267 14.52 18.00 30.89
N ASP A 268 15.54 17.50 30.19
CA ASP A 268 16.51 18.31 29.45
C ASP A 268 16.63 17.79 28.01
N CYS A 269 16.12 18.57 27.05
CA CYS A 269 16.23 18.25 25.64
C CYS A 269 17.68 18.38 25.11
N GLN A 270 18.56 19.14 25.75
CA GLN A 270 19.94 19.24 25.31
C GLN A 270 20.72 17.95 25.61
N ALA A 271 20.45 17.31 26.76
CA ALA A 271 21.05 16.04 27.14
C ALA A 271 20.33 14.81 26.58
N ALA A 272 19.07 14.94 26.15
CA ALA A 272 18.27 13.81 25.67
C ALA A 272 18.86 13.14 24.41
N ARG A 273 18.83 11.81 24.38
CA ARG A 273 19.14 11.03 23.17
C ARG A 273 17.94 11.07 22.24
N MET A 274 18.17 11.44 20.98
CA MET A 274 17.12 11.69 19.99
C MET A 274 17.25 10.78 18.77
N ILE A 275 16.10 10.50 18.17
CA ILE A 275 15.95 10.10 16.78
C ILE A 275 15.24 11.26 16.08
N VAL A 276 15.90 11.86 15.10
CA VAL A 276 15.32 12.91 14.26
C VAL A 276 14.83 12.26 12.97
N MET A 277 13.54 12.34 12.68
CA MET A 277 12.95 11.81 11.45
C MET A 277 12.72 12.93 10.44
N ARG A 278 13.14 12.68 9.19
CA ARG A 278 12.94 13.56 8.04
C ARG A 278 11.85 13.04 7.13
N MET A 279 10.94 13.89 6.68
CA MET A 279 9.84 13.48 5.79
C MET A 279 10.09 13.84 4.31
N GLU A 280 11.36 14.01 3.91
CA GLU A 280 11.82 14.55 2.62
C GLU A 280 11.47 13.73 1.35
N HIS A 281 10.61 12.71 1.45
CA HIS A 281 10.33 11.80 0.34
C HIS A 281 9.04 12.12 -0.38
N ASP A 282 9.09 12.24 -1.72
CA ASP A 282 8.00 12.68 -2.57
C ASP A 282 7.20 11.54 -3.25
N GLU A 283 7.40 10.28 -2.85
CA GLU A 283 6.73 9.12 -3.50
C GLU A 283 5.76 8.36 -2.58
N MET A 284 5.60 8.77 -1.31
CA MET A 284 4.69 8.08 -0.37
C MET A 284 3.46 8.93 -0.06
N GLY A 285 2.27 8.33 -0.25
CA GLY A 285 0.99 8.91 0.21
C GLY A 285 0.96 9.20 1.71
N PHE A 286 -0.04 9.98 2.13
CA PHE A 286 -0.22 10.40 3.54
C PHE A 286 -0.17 9.23 4.53
N ALA A 287 -0.99 8.20 4.33
CA ALA A 287 -1.09 7.10 5.30
C ALA A 287 0.19 6.25 5.35
N ALA A 288 0.88 6.05 4.22
CA ALA A 288 2.19 5.38 4.19
C ALA A 288 3.24 6.18 4.99
N SER A 289 3.30 7.48 4.72
CA SER A 289 4.15 8.43 5.47
C SER A 289 3.84 8.39 6.97
N PHE A 290 2.56 8.32 7.35
CA PHE A 290 2.15 8.24 8.74
C PHE A 290 2.57 6.91 9.41
N HIS A 291 2.43 5.78 8.72
CA HIS A 291 2.93 4.49 9.22
C HIS A 291 4.46 4.52 9.42
N MET A 292 5.21 5.23 8.59
CA MET A 292 6.65 5.44 8.83
C MET A 292 6.91 6.16 10.16
N VAL A 293 6.11 7.17 10.53
CA VAL A 293 6.22 7.85 11.83
C VAL A 293 5.86 6.92 12.99
N VAL A 294 4.82 6.08 12.82
CA VAL A 294 4.45 5.04 13.80
C VAL A 294 5.61 4.04 14.02
N VAL A 295 6.27 3.62 12.94
CA VAL A 295 7.44 2.73 13.00
C VAL A 295 8.65 3.41 13.62
N ALA A 296 8.88 4.69 13.31
CA ALA A 296 9.92 5.49 13.94
C ALA A 296 9.70 5.65 15.45
N LEU A 297 8.46 5.85 15.91
CA LEU A 297 8.15 5.95 17.34
C LEU A 297 8.41 4.62 18.06
N SER A 298 8.00 3.50 17.45
CA SER A 298 8.30 2.16 17.95
C SER A 298 9.81 1.90 18.05
N PHE A 299 10.57 2.29 17.02
CA PHE A 299 12.03 2.19 17.05
C PHE A 299 12.64 3.06 18.15
N ALA A 300 12.18 4.30 18.29
CA ALA A 300 12.61 5.23 19.34
C ALA A 300 12.38 4.66 20.74
N MET A 301 11.24 4.00 20.96
CA MET A 301 10.98 3.26 22.19
C MET A 301 11.93 2.08 22.39
N GLN A 302 12.22 1.33 21.33
CA GLN A 302 13.13 0.17 21.38
C GLN A 302 14.54 0.56 21.80
N VAL A 303 15.04 1.70 21.34
CA VAL A 303 16.39 2.19 21.65
C VAL A 303 16.42 3.27 22.73
N ASN A 304 15.30 3.50 23.42
CA ASN A 304 15.13 4.50 24.48
C ASN A 304 15.61 5.91 24.08
N ARG A 305 15.10 6.42 22.96
CA ARG A 305 15.37 7.76 22.43
C ARG A 305 14.07 8.54 22.24
N THR A 306 14.12 9.85 22.41
CA THR A 306 13.03 10.77 22.07
C THR A 306 12.90 10.85 20.54
N LEU A 307 11.67 10.75 20.01
CA LEU A 307 11.44 10.93 18.58
C LEU A 307 11.17 12.42 18.32
N VAL A 308 11.88 13.00 17.37
CA VAL A 308 11.71 14.41 16.99
C VAL A 308 11.49 14.47 15.48
N MET A 309 10.45 15.17 15.06
CA MET A 309 10.27 15.51 13.65
C MET A 309 11.14 16.73 13.35
N GLU A 310 11.89 16.70 12.25
CA GLU A 310 12.67 17.86 11.84
C GLU A 310 11.75 19.03 11.47
N GLU A 311 12.03 20.21 12.01
CA GLU A 311 11.37 21.45 11.59
C GLU A 311 11.99 21.95 10.29
N ASN A 312 11.16 22.51 9.41
CA ASN A 312 11.53 22.93 8.06
C ASN A 312 12.00 21.77 7.17
N ASP A 313 11.35 20.62 7.29
CA ASP A 313 11.56 19.50 6.37
C ASP A 313 10.96 19.80 4.98
N SER A 314 11.16 18.88 4.03
CA SER A 314 10.61 18.98 2.69
C SER A 314 9.49 17.97 2.45
N TRP A 315 8.62 17.74 3.44
CA TRP A 315 7.47 16.86 3.28
C TRP A 315 6.54 17.41 2.20
N TRP A 316 6.41 16.67 1.10
CA TRP A 316 5.66 17.11 -0.09
C TRP A 316 4.17 17.35 0.16
N LEU A 317 3.63 16.84 1.27
CA LEU A 317 2.25 17.06 1.70
C LEU A 317 2.08 18.39 2.45
N VAL A 318 3.11 19.20 2.59
CA VAL A 318 3.04 20.48 3.30
C VAL A 318 3.29 21.64 2.34
N ASP A 319 2.36 22.57 2.32
CA ASP A 319 2.56 23.86 1.66
C ASP A 319 3.35 24.79 2.60
N GLY A 320 4.55 25.19 2.16
CA GLY A 320 5.41 26.06 2.93
C GLY A 320 4.95 27.52 3.03
N GLU A 321 3.97 27.94 2.22
CA GLU A 321 3.35 29.27 2.31
C GLU A 321 2.27 29.30 3.40
N VAL A 322 1.51 28.21 3.52
CA VAL A 322 0.49 28.06 4.57
C VAL A 322 1.14 27.70 5.90
N CYS A 323 2.21 26.92 5.86
CA CYS A 323 2.78 26.28 7.04
C CYS A 323 4.26 26.56 7.22
N LYS A 324 4.58 27.45 8.16
CA LYS A 324 5.95 27.91 8.38
C LYS A 324 6.87 26.80 8.88
N GLU A 325 6.32 25.84 9.61
CA GLU A 325 7.03 24.70 10.17
C GLU A 325 7.50 23.71 9.09
N LYS A 326 6.89 23.73 7.89
CA LYS A 326 7.12 22.80 6.77
C LYS A 326 7.45 21.40 7.25
N SER A 327 6.55 20.78 8.02
CA SER A 327 6.82 19.48 8.62
C SER A 327 5.54 18.76 9.01
N PHE A 328 5.69 17.52 9.50
CA PHE A 328 4.59 16.76 10.10
C PHE A 328 3.77 17.55 11.13
N LEU A 329 4.41 18.49 11.84
CA LEU A 329 3.77 19.34 12.86
C LEU A 329 2.78 20.35 12.27
N CYS A 330 2.73 20.48 10.94
CA CYS A 330 1.76 21.32 10.25
C CYS A 330 0.31 20.90 10.50
N TYR A 331 0.09 19.60 10.62
CA TYR A 331 -1.24 19.00 10.69
C TYR A 331 -1.54 18.36 12.04
N PHE A 332 -0.50 18.02 12.80
CA PHE A 332 -0.61 17.28 14.05
C PHE A 332 0.03 18.05 15.20
N ASN A 333 -0.49 17.81 16.40
CA ASN A 333 0.12 18.27 17.63
C ASN A 333 1.52 17.69 17.79
N SER A 334 2.39 18.43 18.49
CA SER A 334 3.74 17.96 18.76
C SER A 334 3.77 16.58 19.42
N ILE A 335 4.69 15.73 18.95
CA ILE A 335 4.94 14.40 19.52
C ILE A 335 5.48 14.55 20.96
N GLY A 336 6.28 15.59 21.20
CA GLY A 336 6.94 15.87 22.48
C GLY A 336 7.34 17.33 22.67
N ARG A 337 8.11 17.62 23.71
CA ARG A 337 8.61 18.99 24.01
C ARG A 337 9.89 19.35 23.26
N CYS A 338 10.70 18.36 22.87
CA CYS A 338 11.96 18.61 22.19
C CYS A 338 11.74 18.96 20.71
N ARG A 339 12.54 19.91 20.21
CA ARG A 339 12.49 20.40 18.84
C ARG A 339 13.86 20.30 18.19
N TRP A 340 13.87 20.14 16.88
CA TRP A 340 15.09 20.06 16.09
C TRP A 340 14.97 20.91 14.83
N ARG A 341 15.79 21.96 14.73
CA ARG A 341 15.94 22.81 13.54
C ARG A 341 17.31 22.48 12.97
N GLY A 342 17.39 21.66 11.92
CA GLY A 342 18.66 21.16 11.40
C GLY A 342 19.69 22.29 11.22
N THR A 343 20.74 22.32 12.06
CA THR A 343 21.87 23.24 11.90
C THR A 343 22.92 22.60 11.01
N LYS A 344 23.79 23.38 10.35
CA LYS A 344 24.91 22.83 9.56
C LYS A 344 25.84 21.91 10.39
N GLU A 345 25.90 22.10 11.71
CA GLU A 345 26.61 21.24 12.66
C GLU A 345 26.01 19.83 12.80
N SER A 346 24.75 19.62 12.40
CA SER A 346 24.10 18.30 12.37
C SER A 346 24.83 17.27 11.49
N THR A 347 25.62 17.71 10.51
CA THR A 347 26.46 16.82 9.68
C THR A 347 27.72 16.32 10.39
N ARG A 348 28.19 17.00 11.45
CA ARG A 348 29.34 16.57 12.26
C ARG A 348 28.93 15.68 13.44
N GLU A 349 27.78 15.93 14.06
CA GLU A 349 27.26 15.10 15.16
C GLU A 349 26.38 13.92 14.67
N GLY A 350 25.61 14.14 13.60
CA GLY A 350 24.77 13.13 12.93
C GLY A 350 25.47 12.62 11.68
N GLY A 351 26.39 11.68 11.85
CA GLY A 351 27.04 11.00 10.72
C GLY A 351 26.00 10.47 9.72
N ASP A 352 26.24 10.81 8.46
CA ASP A 352 25.33 10.65 7.33
C ASP A 352 24.77 9.21 7.28
N GLY A 353 23.46 9.07 7.57
CA GLY A 353 22.77 7.80 7.79
C GLY A 353 22.75 6.86 6.58
N LYS A 354 23.23 7.32 5.43
CA LYS A 354 23.15 6.70 4.11
C LYS A 354 23.59 5.23 4.07
N ASN A 355 24.49 4.81 4.98
CA ASN A 355 25.01 3.44 5.05
C ASN A 355 24.93 2.77 6.43
N VAL A 356 24.13 3.28 7.37
CA VAL A 356 24.07 2.70 8.71
C VAL A 356 23.17 1.46 8.74
N SER A 357 23.72 0.33 9.16
CA SER A 357 22.95 -0.89 9.41
C SER A 357 22.10 -0.77 10.67
N LEU A 358 21.00 -1.52 10.78
CA LEU A 358 20.21 -1.59 12.02
C LEU A 358 21.08 -1.90 13.25
N ALA A 359 22.03 -2.84 13.12
CA ALA A 359 22.91 -3.24 14.21
C ALA A 359 23.82 -2.09 14.68
N GLN A 360 24.28 -1.24 13.76
CA GLN A 360 25.02 -0.03 14.11
C GLN A 360 24.11 0.97 14.81
N MET A 361 22.91 1.25 14.28
CA MET A 361 21.97 2.20 14.91
C MET A 361 21.55 1.80 16.32
N MET A 362 21.33 0.50 16.57
CA MET A 362 20.96 0.00 17.89
C MET A 362 22.08 0.17 18.93
N ARG A 363 23.34 0.18 18.51
CA ARG A 363 24.52 0.36 19.39
C ARG A 363 25.07 1.78 19.38
N ASP A 364 24.48 2.66 18.58
CA ASP A 364 25.02 3.99 18.38
C ASP A 364 24.89 4.81 19.67
N GLU A 365 26.02 5.32 20.17
CA GLU A 365 26.07 6.10 21.39
C GLU A 365 25.87 7.60 21.16
N ARG A 366 25.90 8.07 19.90
CA ARG A 366 25.71 9.48 19.58
C ARG A 366 24.38 9.98 20.12
N ARG A 367 24.36 11.21 20.61
CA ARG A 367 23.15 11.80 21.19
C ARG A 367 22.02 11.87 20.17
N VAL A 368 22.29 12.27 18.93
CA VAL A 368 21.28 12.46 17.88
C VAL A 368 21.52 11.48 16.74
N LEU A 369 20.47 10.74 16.36
CA LEU A 369 20.47 9.90 15.16
C LEU A 369 19.48 10.47 14.16
N VAL A 370 19.94 10.82 12.96
CA VAL A 370 19.07 11.34 11.91
C VAL A 370 18.65 10.19 10.99
N LEU A 371 17.35 10.01 10.83
CA LEU A 371 16.74 9.07 9.91
C LEU A 371 16.36 9.81 8.62
N ASP A 372 17.32 9.88 7.69
CA ASP A 372 17.04 10.23 6.30
C ASP A 372 16.25 9.12 5.60
N TRP A 373 15.81 9.36 4.37
CA TRP A 373 15.02 8.38 3.62
C TRP A 373 15.71 7.02 3.46
N LYS A 374 17.03 7.00 3.18
CA LYS A 374 17.78 5.75 2.99
C LYS A 374 17.89 4.96 4.29
N ALA A 375 18.13 5.65 5.41
CA ALA A 375 18.17 5.06 6.74
C ALA A 375 16.78 4.53 7.12
N GLN A 376 15.72 5.28 6.83
CA GLN A 376 14.34 4.83 7.06
C GLN A 376 14.04 3.52 6.33
N GLN A 377 14.36 3.40 5.04
CA GLN A 377 14.18 2.16 4.29
C GLN A 377 14.99 0.99 4.89
N LYS A 378 16.24 1.22 5.29
CA LYS A 378 17.10 0.15 5.83
C LYS A 378 16.74 -0.27 7.25
N VAL A 379 16.28 0.67 8.07
CA VAL A 379 16.15 0.52 9.52
C VAL A 379 14.70 0.32 9.91
N LEU A 380 13.82 1.23 9.49
CA LEU A 380 12.40 1.17 9.88
C LEU A 380 11.68 0.03 9.17
N LEU A 381 12.03 -0.30 7.91
CA LEU A 381 11.47 -1.46 7.23
C LEU A 381 12.12 -2.79 7.64
N HIS A 382 13.13 -2.78 8.52
CA HIS A 382 13.70 -4.02 9.00
C HIS A 382 12.68 -4.77 9.88
N TYR A 383 12.52 -6.08 9.65
CA TYR A 383 11.48 -6.89 10.32
C TYR A 383 11.52 -6.77 11.85
N ARG A 384 12.71 -6.72 12.46
CA ARG A 384 12.88 -6.55 13.92
C ARG A 384 12.29 -5.25 14.46
N VAL A 385 12.30 -4.19 13.66
CA VAL A 385 11.73 -2.90 14.04
C VAL A 385 10.23 -2.91 13.75
N ARG A 386 9.81 -3.40 12.58
CA ARG A 386 8.39 -3.52 12.20
C ARG A 386 7.58 -4.41 13.14
N HIS A 387 8.20 -5.46 13.69
CA HIS A 387 7.55 -6.42 14.61
C HIS A 387 7.92 -6.22 16.08
N TYR A 388 8.60 -5.12 16.43
CA TYR A 388 8.92 -4.84 17.83
C TYR A 388 7.64 -4.56 18.63
N VAL A 389 7.50 -5.30 19.73
CA VAL A 389 6.56 -5.05 20.83
C VAL A 389 7.37 -5.15 22.13
N PRO A 390 7.28 -4.16 23.04
CA PRO A 390 7.95 -4.25 24.35
C PRO A 390 7.54 -5.51 25.11
N GLU A 391 8.47 -6.08 25.88
CA GLU A 391 8.27 -7.37 26.57
C GLU A 391 6.98 -7.37 27.41
N GLU A 392 6.75 -6.27 28.14
CA GLU A 392 5.61 -6.10 29.04
C GLU A 392 4.26 -5.99 28.33
N PHE A 393 4.24 -5.88 27.01
CA PHE A 393 3.03 -5.78 26.20
C PHE A 393 2.93 -6.87 25.13
N LYS A 394 3.84 -7.86 25.14
CA LYS A 394 3.87 -8.89 24.11
C LYS A 394 2.57 -9.68 24.02
N GLU A 395 1.90 -9.94 25.15
CA GLU A 395 0.64 -10.67 25.16
C GLU A 395 -0.51 -9.91 24.47
N ARG A 396 -0.37 -8.59 24.28
CA ARG A 396 -1.34 -7.77 23.54
C ARG A 396 -1.18 -7.88 22.03
N GLY A 397 -0.01 -8.30 21.56
CA GLY A 397 0.29 -8.47 20.16
C GLY A 397 0.61 -7.17 19.41
N LEU A 398 1.06 -7.34 18.16
CA LEU A 398 1.60 -6.26 17.34
C LEU A 398 0.54 -5.25 16.90
N LEU A 399 -0.66 -5.69 16.54
CA LEU A 399 -1.77 -4.80 16.15
C LEU A 399 -2.10 -3.83 17.28
N TRP A 400 -2.32 -4.32 18.50
CA TRP A 400 -2.60 -3.47 19.66
C TRP A 400 -1.53 -2.42 19.90
N PHE A 401 -0.27 -2.83 19.86
CA PHE A 401 0.85 -1.92 20.08
C PHE A 401 0.90 -0.86 18.97
N ARG A 402 0.81 -1.26 17.70
CA ARG A 402 0.83 -0.34 16.55
C ARG A 402 -0.34 0.64 16.56
N SER A 403 -1.54 0.15 16.80
CA SER A 403 -2.74 0.97 16.97
C SER A 403 -2.57 1.99 18.09
N SER A 404 -2.04 1.59 19.25
CA SER A 404 -1.83 2.52 20.37
C SER A 404 -0.85 3.64 20.03
N LEU A 405 0.21 3.34 19.27
CA LEU A 405 1.13 4.35 18.75
C LEU A 405 0.47 5.25 17.70
N ALA A 406 -0.30 4.67 16.78
CA ALA A 406 -1.04 5.41 15.75
C ALA A 406 -2.03 6.39 16.39
N GLY A 407 -2.82 5.96 17.38
CA GLY A 407 -3.73 6.82 18.14
C GLY A 407 -3.01 7.93 18.91
N PHE A 408 -1.84 7.63 19.51
CA PHE A 408 -1.03 8.68 20.15
C PHE A 408 -0.52 9.73 19.15
N LEU A 409 -0.11 9.32 17.95
CA LEU A 409 0.41 10.22 16.93
C LEU A 409 -0.72 10.98 16.20
N PHE A 410 -1.89 10.36 16.05
CA PHE A 410 -3.04 10.93 15.33
C PHE A 410 -3.80 11.90 16.24
N ARG A 411 -3.13 13.01 16.58
CA ARG A 411 -3.70 14.13 17.33
C ARG A 411 -3.67 15.36 16.44
N PRO A 412 -4.65 15.54 15.53
CA PRO A 412 -4.68 16.71 14.66
C PRO A 412 -4.65 18.01 15.48
N ASN A 413 -3.99 19.04 14.96
CA ASN A 413 -3.99 20.36 15.60
C ASN A 413 -5.31 21.10 15.36
N ASP A 414 -5.49 22.29 15.95
CA ASP A 414 -6.76 23.03 15.88
C ASP A 414 -7.19 23.36 14.44
N PHE A 415 -6.23 23.64 13.55
CA PHE A 415 -6.48 23.90 12.14
C PHE A 415 -7.09 22.67 11.44
N VAL A 416 -6.48 21.49 11.60
CA VAL A 416 -7.04 20.27 11.00
C VAL A 416 -8.31 19.84 11.72
N GLN A 417 -8.40 20.04 13.03
CA GLN A 417 -9.62 19.75 13.78
C GLN A 417 -10.80 20.61 13.35
N SER A 418 -10.63 21.89 12.97
CA SER A 418 -11.74 22.67 12.42
C SER A 418 -12.23 22.06 11.10
N HIS A 419 -11.31 21.70 10.20
CA HIS A 419 -11.66 21.00 8.97
C HIS A 419 -12.38 19.68 9.25
N ILE A 420 -11.89 18.87 10.20
CA ILE A 420 -12.55 17.61 10.58
C ILE A 420 -13.94 17.91 11.18
N ARG A 421 -14.07 18.87 12.11
CA ARG A 421 -15.34 19.20 12.78
C ARG A 421 -16.40 19.69 11.79
N ASP A 422 -16.03 20.48 10.80
CA ASP A 422 -16.98 20.94 9.78
C ASP A 422 -17.59 19.75 9.04
N HIS A 423 -16.78 18.72 8.74
CA HIS A 423 -17.26 17.46 8.16
C HIS A 423 -17.96 16.53 9.16
N LEU A 424 -17.59 16.55 10.45
CA LEU A 424 -18.08 15.62 11.48
C LEU A 424 -19.28 16.12 12.29
N SER A 425 -19.57 17.42 12.29
CA SER A 425 -20.68 18.02 13.04
C SER A 425 -22.05 17.48 12.61
N LEU A 426 -22.16 17.04 11.36
CA LEU A 426 -23.31 16.32 10.81
C LEU A 426 -23.40 14.89 11.39
N LEU A 427 -22.27 14.19 11.48
CA LEU A 427 -22.22 12.80 11.97
C LEU A 427 -22.50 12.67 13.45
N THR A 428 -21.93 13.56 14.26
CA THR A 428 -22.07 13.48 15.72
C THR A 428 -23.47 13.81 16.20
N ARG A 429 -24.37 14.37 15.38
CA ARG A 429 -25.80 14.47 15.74
C ARG A 429 -26.58 13.20 15.42
N GLU A 430 -26.15 12.43 14.43
CA GLU A 430 -26.89 11.26 13.91
C GLU A 430 -26.35 9.92 14.41
N ALA A 431 -25.05 9.82 14.70
CA ALA A 431 -24.34 8.57 15.03
C ALA A 431 -23.99 8.43 16.53
N ARG A 432 -24.66 9.18 17.42
CA ARG A 432 -24.16 9.48 18.77
C ARG A 432 -24.49 8.43 19.83
N SER A 433 -25.27 7.39 19.51
CA SER A 433 -25.46 6.31 20.48
C SER A 433 -24.31 5.32 20.36
N ALA A 434 -23.63 5.02 21.48
CA ALA A 434 -22.60 3.98 21.53
C ALA A 434 -23.13 2.59 21.12
N GLU A 435 -24.45 2.43 21.03
CA GLU A 435 -25.13 1.23 20.59
C GLU A 435 -25.16 1.09 19.06
N GLU A 436 -25.08 2.18 18.30
CA GLU A 436 -25.21 2.15 16.85
C GLU A 436 -24.09 1.35 16.16
N SER A 437 -24.47 0.57 15.14
CA SER A 437 -23.54 -0.16 14.27
C SER A 437 -23.21 0.71 13.05
N VAL A 438 -21.95 1.13 12.95
CA VAL A 438 -21.43 2.02 11.89
C VAL A 438 -20.43 1.23 11.04
N LEU A 439 -20.77 1.02 9.78
CA LEU A 439 -19.93 0.35 8.79
C LEU A 439 -19.04 1.35 8.04
N SER A 440 -17.74 1.27 8.24
CA SER A 440 -16.74 1.99 7.44
C SER A 440 -16.30 1.14 6.25
N VAL A 441 -16.61 1.62 5.05
CA VAL A 441 -16.23 1.01 3.77
C VAL A 441 -15.18 1.87 3.11
N HIS A 442 -14.04 1.27 2.75
CA HIS A 442 -13.02 1.95 1.96
C HIS A 442 -12.76 1.19 0.66
N ILE A 443 -13.04 1.84 -0.48
CA ILE A 443 -12.84 1.27 -1.81
C ILE A 443 -11.70 2.02 -2.48
N ARG A 444 -10.58 1.34 -2.73
CA ARG A 444 -9.40 1.90 -3.39
C ARG A 444 -9.33 1.40 -4.83
N ARG A 445 -9.40 2.30 -5.81
CA ARG A 445 -9.30 2.02 -7.24
C ARG A 445 -7.99 2.60 -7.80
N GLY A 446 -7.92 3.94 -7.90
CA GLY A 446 -6.81 4.81 -8.32
C GLY A 446 -5.63 4.15 -9.03
N ASP A 447 -4.42 4.47 -8.61
CA ASP A 447 -3.15 3.84 -9.04
C ASP A 447 -2.93 2.44 -8.44
N LYS A 448 -3.76 2.05 -7.47
CA LYS A 448 -3.62 0.80 -6.72
C LYS A 448 -3.82 -0.45 -7.57
N PHE A 449 -4.47 -0.36 -8.74
CA PHE A 449 -4.58 -1.48 -9.69
C PHE A 449 -3.22 -2.03 -10.16
N THR A 450 -2.13 -1.28 -9.97
CA THR A 450 -0.76 -1.74 -10.24
C THR A 450 -0.19 -2.62 -9.12
N GLU A 451 -0.72 -2.48 -7.90
CA GLU A 451 -0.22 -3.16 -6.69
C GLU A 451 -1.10 -4.35 -6.28
N SER A 452 -2.41 -4.29 -6.55
CA SER A 452 -3.36 -5.35 -6.18
C SER A 452 -4.49 -5.48 -7.21
N PRO A 453 -5.06 -6.69 -7.37
CA PRO A 453 -6.25 -6.88 -8.20
C PRO A 453 -7.40 -5.97 -7.77
N THR A 454 -8.11 -5.44 -8.76
CA THR A 454 -9.29 -4.63 -8.53
C THR A 454 -10.45 -5.51 -8.09
N VAL A 455 -10.99 -5.28 -6.89
CA VAL A 455 -12.18 -6.00 -6.41
C VAL A 455 -13.45 -5.40 -7.02
N SER A 456 -14.35 -6.22 -7.55
CA SER A 456 -15.57 -5.72 -8.19
C SER A 456 -16.54 -5.11 -7.18
N ASP A 457 -17.36 -4.17 -7.65
CA ASP A 457 -18.39 -3.55 -6.81
C ASP A 457 -19.44 -4.54 -6.29
N GLU A 458 -19.72 -5.59 -7.05
CA GLU A 458 -20.66 -6.64 -6.66
C GLU A 458 -20.18 -7.41 -5.43
N VAL A 459 -18.87 -7.63 -5.30
CA VAL A 459 -18.28 -8.25 -4.10
C VAL A 459 -18.49 -7.35 -2.88
N TYR A 460 -18.20 -6.04 -2.99
CA TYR A 460 -18.47 -5.09 -1.91
C TYR A 460 -19.95 -5.07 -1.55
N LYS A 461 -20.84 -4.93 -2.54
CA LYS A 461 -22.29 -4.93 -2.37
C LYS A 461 -22.79 -6.15 -1.60
N ASN A 462 -22.33 -7.34 -1.99
CA ASN A 462 -22.73 -8.60 -1.35
C ASN A 462 -22.30 -8.69 0.11
N ILE A 463 -21.10 -8.22 0.43
CA ILE A 463 -20.59 -8.22 1.80
C ILE A 463 -21.29 -7.16 2.63
N ILE A 464 -21.52 -5.96 2.09
CA ILE A 464 -22.27 -4.89 2.77
C ILE A 464 -23.67 -5.38 3.14
N ARG A 465 -24.39 -6.03 2.22
CA ARG A 465 -25.70 -6.64 2.50
C ARG A 465 -25.63 -7.63 3.66
N GLY A 466 -24.68 -8.57 3.61
CA GLY A 466 -24.51 -9.57 4.65
C GLY A 466 -24.16 -8.96 6.01
N LEU A 467 -23.34 -7.91 6.04
CA LEU A 467 -23.00 -7.17 7.27
C LEU A 467 -24.20 -6.38 7.79
N ALA A 468 -24.96 -5.73 6.91
CA ALA A 468 -26.14 -4.95 7.26
C ALA A 468 -27.17 -5.80 7.99
N GLU A 469 -27.47 -6.99 7.46
CA GLU A 469 -28.41 -7.94 8.05
C GLU A 469 -27.86 -8.54 9.36
N LYS A 470 -26.64 -9.08 9.33
CA LYS A 470 -26.08 -9.84 10.47
C LYS A 470 -25.68 -8.95 11.64
N LYS A 471 -25.17 -7.75 11.38
CA LYS A 471 -24.64 -6.83 12.40
C LYS A 471 -25.57 -5.64 12.68
N LYS A 472 -26.76 -5.63 12.06
CA LYS A 472 -27.77 -4.57 12.21
C LYS A 472 -27.16 -3.19 11.95
N VAL A 473 -26.45 -3.05 10.85
CA VAL A 473 -25.78 -1.79 10.48
C VAL A 473 -26.84 -0.70 10.29
N GLN A 474 -26.69 0.41 10.99
CA GLN A 474 -27.59 1.56 10.91
C GLN A 474 -27.00 2.68 10.07
N HIS A 475 -25.69 2.85 10.12
CA HIS A 475 -24.97 3.89 9.39
C HIS A 475 -23.83 3.30 8.56
N MET A 476 -23.57 3.90 7.41
CA MET A 476 -22.46 3.53 6.54
C MET A 476 -21.65 4.77 6.17
N ILE A 477 -20.35 4.69 6.36
CA ILE A 477 -19.36 5.65 5.90
C ILE A 477 -18.68 5.00 4.69
N VAL A 478 -18.69 5.67 3.53
CA VAL A 478 -17.97 5.20 2.35
C VAL A 478 -16.93 6.23 1.97
N GLU A 479 -15.68 5.80 1.90
CA GLU A 479 -14.58 6.60 1.36
C GLU A 479 -14.00 5.88 0.15
N SER A 480 -13.81 6.64 -0.92
CA SER A 480 -13.29 6.14 -2.18
C SER A 480 -12.53 7.24 -2.87
N ASP A 481 -11.56 6.79 -3.64
CA ASP A 481 -10.74 7.61 -4.50
C ASP A 481 -11.29 7.66 -5.95
N ASP A 482 -12.33 6.87 -6.22
CA ASP A 482 -13.17 6.85 -7.42
C ASP A 482 -14.54 7.49 -7.14
N PRO A 483 -14.92 8.57 -7.85
CA PRO A 483 -16.19 9.27 -7.63
C PRO A 483 -17.43 8.42 -7.95
N VAL A 484 -17.33 7.43 -8.84
CA VAL A 484 -18.46 6.56 -9.23
C VAL A 484 -18.92 5.68 -8.06
N VAL A 485 -18.01 5.35 -7.15
CA VAL A 485 -18.32 4.57 -5.94
C VAL A 485 -19.35 5.29 -5.07
N PHE A 486 -19.35 6.62 -4.99
CA PHE A 486 -20.32 7.34 -4.17
C PHE A 486 -21.75 7.22 -4.71
N ALA A 487 -21.92 7.20 -6.04
CA ALA A 487 -23.23 6.96 -6.64
C ALA A 487 -23.76 5.56 -6.28
N LYS A 488 -22.88 4.54 -6.36
CA LYS A 488 -23.19 3.16 -5.97
C LYS A 488 -23.50 3.04 -4.48
N ALA A 489 -22.74 3.72 -3.62
CA ALA A 489 -22.97 3.74 -2.19
C ALA A 489 -24.36 4.30 -1.84
N VAL A 490 -24.83 5.33 -2.56
CA VAL A 490 -26.19 5.87 -2.42
C VAL A 490 -27.23 4.81 -2.78
N GLU A 491 -27.03 4.07 -3.88
CA GLU A 491 -27.92 2.97 -4.28
C GLU A 491 -27.96 1.86 -3.22
N TRP A 492 -26.79 1.37 -2.78
CA TRP A 492 -26.67 0.33 -1.75
C TRP A 492 -27.32 0.75 -0.44
N SER A 493 -27.16 2.02 -0.04
CA SER A 493 -27.75 2.53 1.20
C SER A 493 -29.28 2.48 1.18
N LYS A 494 -29.91 2.80 0.04
CA LYS A 494 -31.37 2.70 -0.15
C LYS A 494 -31.83 1.25 -0.17
N GLU A 495 -31.11 0.38 -0.89
CA GLU A 495 -31.43 -1.05 -1.01
C GLU A 495 -31.39 -1.74 0.35
N PHE A 496 -30.35 -1.49 1.14
CA PHE A 496 -30.12 -2.14 2.43
C PHE A 496 -30.72 -1.38 3.62
N LYS A 497 -31.40 -0.25 3.37
CA LYS A 497 -31.98 0.64 4.40
C LYS A 497 -30.96 1.09 5.46
N ILE A 498 -29.78 1.46 5.01
CA ILE A 498 -28.68 1.99 5.84
C ILE A 498 -28.59 3.49 5.62
N ASN A 499 -28.39 4.27 6.68
CA ASN A 499 -28.14 5.70 6.56
C ASN A 499 -26.72 5.94 6.04
N LEU A 500 -26.59 6.38 4.79
CA LEU A 500 -25.31 6.78 4.23
C LEU A 500 -24.88 8.12 4.82
N LEU A 501 -23.78 8.10 5.56
CA LEU A 501 -23.09 9.28 6.05
C LEU A 501 -22.26 9.85 4.90
N ARG A 502 -22.90 10.69 4.07
CA ARG A 502 -22.28 11.29 2.90
C ARG A 502 -21.50 12.55 3.29
N PHE A 503 -20.28 12.65 2.79
CA PHE A 503 -19.49 13.88 2.83
C PHE A 503 -19.59 14.55 1.47
N ASP A 504 -19.86 15.85 1.47
CA ASP A 504 -19.85 16.62 0.25
C ASP A 504 -18.41 16.81 -0.22
N THR A 505 -17.92 15.86 -1.01
CA THR A 505 -16.60 15.93 -1.64
C THR A 505 -16.65 16.68 -2.96
N SER A 506 -17.77 17.36 -3.30
CA SER A 506 -17.93 18.02 -4.61
C SER A 506 -16.89 19.11 -4.88
N ASN A 507 -16.33 19.73 -3.84
CA ASN A 507 -15.24 20.70 -3.96
C ASN A 507 -13.84 20.05 -3.89
N THR A 508 -13.72 18.88 -3.26
CA THR A 508 -12.44 18.16 -3.17
C THR A 508 -12.40 17.12 -4.28
N THR A 509 -12.05 17.53 -5.50
CA THR A 509 -11.65 16.57 -6.54
C THR A 509 -10.43 15.81 -6.04
N PHE A 510 -10.67 14.63 -5.47
CA PHE A 510 -9.64 13.75 -4.97
C PHE A 510 -8.88 13.20 -6.19
N HIS A 511 -7.83 13.91 -6.61
CA HIS A 511 -6.89 13.43 -7.62
C HIS A 511 -6.02 12.36 -6.98
N SER A 512 -6.57 11.15 -6.84
CA SER A 512 -5.83 9.99 -6.36
C SER A 512 -5.11 9.33 -7.54
N GLY A 513 -3.81 9.17 -7.42
CA GLY A 513 -2.97 8.53 -8.44
C GLY A 513 -1.61 9.18 -8.56
N THR A 514 -0.68 8.50 -9.24
CA THR A 514 0.68 8.98 -9.57
C THR A 514 0.72 10.36 -10.25
N ASN A 515 -0.39 10.82 -10.84
CA ASN A 515 -0.54 12.17 -11.40
C ASN A 515 -0.65 13.28 -10.35
N SER A 516 -0.99 12.97 -9.09
CA SER A 516 -1.05 13.98 -8.03
C SER A 516 0.30 14.67 -7.85
N LYS A 517 1.42 13.95 -7.94
CA LYS A 517 2.77 14.54 -7.90
C LYS A 517 2.98 15.60 -8.98
N LEU A 518 2.61 15.30 -10.23
CA LEU A 518 2.72 16.23 -11.35
C LEU A 518 1.76 17.41 -11.21
N SER A 519 0.52 17.16 -10.76
CA SER A 519 -0.48 18.20 -10.50
C SER A 519 -0.08 19.11 -9.32
N LEU A 520 0.61 18.60 -8.31
CA LEU A 520 1.14 19.38 -7.18
C LEU A 520 2.34 20.22 -7.63
N GLN A 521 3.28 19.64 -8.41
CA GLN A 521 4.40 20.39 -8.98
C GLN A 521 3.95 21.50 -9.93
N THR A 522 2.80 21.34 -10.59
CA THR A 522 2.21 22.35 -11.47
C THR A 522 1.24 23.30 -10.76
N HIS A 523 1.15 23.24 -9.41
CA HIS A 523 0.23 24.05 -8.58
C HIS A 523 -1.25 23.96 -8.99
N GLN A 524 -1.64 22.83 -9.60
CA GLN A 524 -3.03 22.56 -9.98
C GLN A 524 -3.86 22.07 -8.79
N ILE A 525 -3.20 21.61 -7.73
CA ILE A 525 -3.83 21.11 -6.51
C ILE A 525 -3.33 21.94 -5.34
N ASN A 526 -4.25 22.42 -4.51
CA ASN A 526 -3.93 22.99 -3.22
C ASN A 526 -3.41 21.87 -2.30
N ILE A 527 -2.09 21.86 -2.04
CA ILE A 527 -1.41 20.82 -1.24
C ILE A 527 -2.03 20.71 0.15
N THR A 528 -2.33 21.86 0.77
CA THR A 528 -2.92 21.90 2.12
C THR A 528 -4.30 21.25 2.12
N GLU A 529 -5.15 21.59 1.16
CA GLU A 529 -6.49 21.00 1.03
C GLU A 529 -6.43 19.49 0.76
N TYR A 530 -5.49 19.05 -0.09
CA TYR A 530 -5.26 17.63 -0.35
C TYR A 530 -4.87 16.88 0.94
N ALA A 531 -3.91 17.41 1.69
CA ALA A 531 -3.43 16.81 2.93
C ALA A 531 -4.53 16.78 4.01
N THR A 532 -5.24 17.89 4.24
CA THR A 532 -6.32 17.93 5.23
C THR A 532 -7.50 17.04 4.84
N SER A 533 -7.78 16.90 3.54
CA SER A 533 -8.79 15.96 3.04
C SER A 533 -8.41 14.50 3.27
N ALA A 534 -7.14 14.13 3.02
CA ALA A 534 -6.65 12.78 3.30
C ALA A 534 -6.67 12.44 4.80
N ILE A 535 -6.32 13.40 5.66
CA ILE A 535 -6.41 13.23 7.12
C ILE A 535 -7.87 13.09 7.56
N SER A 536 -8.76 13.93 7.02
CA SER A 536 -10.19 13.89 7.33
C SER A 536 -10.83 12.57 6.91
N LEU A 537 -10.47 12.04 5.74
CA LEU A 537 -10.91 10.73 5.26
C LEU A 537 -10.56 9.62 6.28
N VAL A 538 -9.31 9.57 6.73
CA VAL A 538 -8.87 8.60 7.74
C VAL A 538 -9.64 8.79 9.05
N ALA A 539 -9.82 10.03 9.50
CA ALA A 539 -10.58 10.34 10.71
C ALA A 539 -12.04 9.89 10.61
N ARG A 540 -12.68 10.05 9.45
CA ARG A 540 -14.07 9.62 9.21
C ARG A 540 -14.20 8.11 9.21
N LEU A 541 -13.33 7.39 8.49
CA LEU A 541 -13.33 5.92 8.54
C LEU A 541 -13.11 5.39 9.96
N ALA A 542 -12.27 6.05 10.75
CA ALA A 542 -11.98 5.64 12.13
C ALA A 542 -13.18 5.77 13.11
N LEU A 543 -14.30 6.38 12.69
CA LEU A 543 -15.54 6.43 13.45
C LEU A 543 -16.35 5.14 13.35
N GLY A 544 -16.07 4.30 12.36
CA GLY A 544 -16.72 3.00 12.21
C GLY A 544 -16.42 2.06 13.37
N ASN A 545 -17.31 1.10 13.58
CA ASN A 545 -17.10 -0.03 14.49
C ASN A 545 -17.14 -1.39 13.77
N ILE A 546 -17.47 -1.38 12.48
CA ILE A 546 -17.34 -2.47 11.51
C ILE A 546 -16.53 -1.93 10.32
N PHE A 547 -15.56 -2.70 9.83
CA PHE A 547 -14.66 -2.26 8.75
C PHE A 547 -14.73 -3.21 7.56
N LEU A 548 -14.84 -2.64 6.36
CA LEU A 548 -14.79 -3.34 5.08
C LEU A 548 -13.86 -2.62 4.12
N GLY A 549 -12.89 -3.32 3.56
CA GLY A 549 -11.94 -2.72 2.62
C GLY A 549 -10.78 -3.64 2.28
N SER A 550 -9.62 -3.06 2.04
CA SER A 550 -8.40 -3.76 1.62
C SER A 550 -7.24 -3.35 2.51
N PHE A 551 -6.65 -4.28 3.26
CA PHE A 551 -5.49 -3.99 4.10
C PHE A 551 -4.21 -3.71 3.32
N SER A 552 -4.18 -4.01 2.01
CA SER A 552 -3.12 -3.47 1.14
C SER A 552 -3.17 -1.95 1.02
N SER A 553 -4.29 -1.29 1.36
CA SER A 553 -4.37 0.17 1.43
C SER A 553 -3.93 0.68 2.81
N ASN A 554 -2.88 1.50 2.81
CA ASN A 554 -2.42 2.21 4.02
C ASN A 554 -3.51 3.08 4.65
N VAL A 555 -4.41 3.66 3.84
CA VAL A 555 -5.50 4.51 4.34
C VAL A 555 -6.49 3.69 5.18
N PHE A 556 -6.95 2.55 4.65
CA PHE A 556 -7.86 1.66 5.37
C PHE A 556 -7.23 1.09 6.63
N ARG A 557 -5.96 0.69 6.53
CA ARG A 557 -5.21 0.12 7.65
C ARG A 557 -4.99 1.12 8.77
N LEU A 558 -4.60 2.34 8.45
CA LEU A 558 -4.43 3.42 9.43
C LEU A 558 -5.76 3.78 10.11
N ALA A 559 -6.85 3.90 9.34
CA ALA A 559 -8.17 4.17 9.92
C ALA A 559 -8.61 3.06 10.90
N TYR A 560 -8.41 1.80 10.52
CA TYR A 560 -8.67 0.66 11.40
C TYR A 560 -7.78 0.69 12.65
N GLU A 561 -6.48 1.02 12.51
CA GLU A 561 -5.55 1.13 13.63
C GLU A 561 -5.97 2.21 14.63
N ILE A 562 -6.41 3.38 14.14
CA ILE A 562 -6.90 4.47 14.98
C ILE A 562 -8.19 4.04 15.70
N ALA A 563 -9.17 3.48 14.98
CA ALA A 563 -10.41 2.99 15.58
C ALA A 563 -10.17 1.89 16.62
N PHE A 564 -9.22 0.99 16.36
CA PHE A 564 -8.80 -0.04 17.31
C PHE A 564 -8.18 0.58 18.57
N SER A 565 -7.36 1.63 18.41
CA SER A 565 -6.74 2.33 19.53
C SER A 565 -7.76 2.99 20.46
N GLU A 566 -8.87 3.47 19.90
CA GLU A 566 -9.97 4.12 20.64
C GLU A 566 -11.01 3.14 21.17
N GLU A 567 -10.79 1.82 21.02
CA GLU A 567 -11.74 0.77 21.44
C GLU A 567 -13.10 0.88 20.73
N ASN A 568 -13.15 1.55 19.58
CA ASN A 568 -14.36 1.70 18.77
C ASN A 568 -14.71 0.42 18.00
N ILE A 569 -13.82 -0.57 17.93
CA ILE A 569 -14.01 -1.79 17.16
C ILE A 569 -14.88 -2.79 17.93
N LYS A 570 -16.07 -3.10 17.40
CA LYS A 570 -16.95 -4.15 17.92
C LYS A 570 -16.74 -5.49 17.22
N PHE A 571 -16.25 -5.48 15.99
CA PHE A 571 -16.17 -6.67 15.13
C PHE A 571 -14.83 -6.79 14.41
N SER A 572 -14.47 -8.02 14.05
CA SER A 572 -13.30 -8.25 13.21
C SER A 572 -13.46 -7.57 11.86
N PRO A 573 -12.39 -6.94 11.32
CA PRO A 573 -12.43 -6.26 10.03
C PRO A 573 -12.60 -7.28 8.90
N CYS A 574 -13.31 -6.90 7.84
CA CYS A 574 -13.41 -7.66 6.60
C CYS A 574 -12.45 -7.04 5.56
N SER A 575 -11.31 -7.71 5.35
CA SER A 575 -10.35 -7.34 4.31
C SER A 575 -10.50 -8.24 3.09
N LEU A 576 -10.51 -7.67 1.90
CA LEU A 576 -10.76 -8.38 0.64
C LEU A 576 -9.50 -8.92 -0.04
N ASP A 577 -8.32 -8.65 0.51
CA ASP A 577 -7.04 -9.00 -0.12
C ASP A 577 -6.04 -9.68 0.83
N VAL A 578 -5.57 -8.98 1.85
CA VAL A 578 -4.54 -9.42 2.78
C VAL A 578 -5.00 -9.26 4.22
N LEU A 579 -4.38 -9.99 5.13
CA LEU A 579 -4.53 -9.72 6.56
C LEU A 579 -3.82 -8.43 6.94
N TRP A 580 -4.16 -7.90 8.11
CA TRP A 580 -3.44 -6.77 8.68
C TRP A 580 -1.95 -7.11 8.85
N TYR A 581 -1.08 -6.16 8.51
CA TYR A 581 0.37 -6.28 8.62
C TYR A 581 1.00 -4.93 8.95
N ALA A 582 2.15 -4.95 9.63
CA ALA A 582 2.83 -3.75 10.11
C ALA A 582 3.88 -3.23 9.11
N SER A 583 3.48 -3.00 7.86
CA SER A 583 4.33 -2.36 6.85
C SER A 583 3.74 -1.03 6.38
N PRO A 584 4.55 0.03 6.30
CA PRO A 584 4.23 1.27 5.59
C PRO A 584 3.94 1.06 4.11
#